data_AF-A0A1H3GYA5-F1
#
_entry.id   AF-A0A1H3GYA5-F1
#
_cell.length_a   1.000
_cell.length_b   1.000
_cell.length_c   1.000
_cell.angle_alpha   90.00
_cell.angle_beta   90.00
_cell.angle_gamma   90.00
#
_symmetry.space_group_name_H-M   'P 1'
#
loop_
_entity.id
_entity.type
_entity.pdbx_description
1 polymer ?
#
loop_
_entity_poly.entity_id
_entity_poly.type
_entity_poly.pdbx_seq_one_letter_code
_entity_poly.pdbx_strand_id
1 'polypeptide(L)'
;MSEVRSHKCPSCGGNLDVDVNKQLYHCSFCGRTFDYEYFREDNMHELSEKYLSSGEFSSAIEAFQFILKKDPHDFRALRGIMLGAARFSDTQSMLRSDGYENFNYKTELVNKVNDNCLDQDKDYFNELTRLYSVMKKLSDMHHSHKELLNEKKRIESKLNAELGQREACNFIGKNGVARDPVYPFILMNFVTGFFLFLIIFLILWSVFAADSDVISSNILLAVLISIPTIIFGAFNFIVFYPRYKSAKLLDACIRQTHQQEAEINHKIDESDKAIYRLIADVRRDCLAFISRDDQKLGLET
;
A
#
# COMPACT_ATOMS: atom_id res chain seq x y z
N MET A 1 49.42 -17.58 7.00
CA MET A 1 50.50 -16.56 6.92
C MET A 1 49.92 -15.38 6.19
N SER A 2 49.64 -14.28 6.88
CA SER A 2 49.14 -13.04 6.29
C SER A 2 50.27 -12.38 5.49
N GLU A 3 50.04 -12.10 4.20
CA GLU A 3 50.91 -11.24 3.41
C GLU A 3 51.04 -9.88 4.10
N VAL A 4 52.22 -9.60 4.65
CA VAL A 4 52.54 -8.27 5.17
C VAL A 4 52.75 -7.37 3.96
N ARG A 5 51.73 -6.56 3.62
CA ARG A 5 51.86 -5.54 2.58
C ARG A 5 52.87 -4.49 3.04
N SER A 6 54.02 -4.44 2.37
CA SER A 6 55.06 -3.45 2.60
C SER A 6 54.63 -2.10 2.03
N HIS A 7 54.48 -1.09 2.88
CA HIS A 7 54.23 0.29 2.46
C HIS A 7 55.55 1.00 2.10
N LYS A 8 55.52 1.86 1.07
CA LYS A 8 56.67 2.62 0.59
C LYS A 8 56.57 4.07 1.04
N CYS A 9 57.70 4.66 1.44
CA CYS A 9 57.78 6.04 1.85
C CYS A 9 57.60 6.98 0.65
N PRO A 10 56.65 7.93 0.69
CA PRO A 10 56.41 8.86 -0.43
C PRO A 10 57.55 9.86 -0.64
N SER A 11 58.41 10.09 0.36
CA SER A 11 59.51 11.06 0.25
C SER A 11 60.78 10.48 -0.37
N CYS A 12 61.00 9.16 -0.29
CA CYS A 12 62.26 8.56 -0.73
C CYS A 12 62.15 7.15 -1.32
N GLY A 13 60.95 6.55 -1.36
CA GLY A 13 60.73 5.19 -1.84
C GLY A 13 61.21 4.06 -0.91
N GLY A 14 61.79 4.38 0.25
CA GLY A 14 62.23 3.40 1.24
C GLY A 14 61.06 2.63 1.87
N ASN A 15 61.32 1.44 2.42
CA ASN A 15 60.28 0.70 3.16
C ASN A 15 59.90 1.43 4.45
N LEU A 16 58.64 1.31 4.83
CA LEU A 16 58.13 1.81 6.09
C LEU A 16 58.00 0.68 7.10
N ASP A 17 58.59 0.91 8.27
CA ASP A 17 58.49 0.03 9.43
C ASP A 17 57.33 0.50 10.32
N VAL A 18 56.62 -0.47 10.87
CA VAL A 18 55.41 -0.22 11.65
C VAL A 18 55.77 -0.10 13.13
N ASP A 19 55.58 1.08 13.73
CA ASP A 19 55.65 1.27 15.18
C ASP A 19 54.25 1.03 15.79
N VAL A 20 54.00 -0.22 16.18
CA VAL A 20 52.71 -0.68 16.74
C VAL A 20 52.33 0.09 18.01
N ASN A 21 53.31 0.51 18.81
CA ASN A 21 53.06 1.18 20.09
C ASN A 21 52.56 2.61 19.90
N LYS A 22 52.95 3.25 18.79
CA LYS A 22 52.61 4.64 18.50
C LYS A 22 51.58 4.79 17.38
N GLN A 23 51.22 3.70 16.71
CA GLN A 23 50.39 3.71 15.50
C GLN A 23 50.95 4.65 14.42
N LEU A 24 52.27 4.60 14.22
CA LEU A 24 52.97 5.38 13.20
C LEU A 24 53.76 4.45 12.28
N TYR A 25 53.86 4.83 11.01
CA TYR A 25 54.83 4.30 10.07
C TYR A 25 56.12 5.13 10.14
N HIS A 26 57.27 4.47 10.28
CA HIS A 26 58.58 5.11 10.31
C HIS A 26 59.40 4.69 9.08
N CYS A 27 59.97 5.66 8.36
CA CYS A 27 60.88 5.37 7.25
C CYS A 27 62.33 5.27 7.73
N SER A 28 62.87 4.06 7.72
CA SER A 28 64.27 3.80 8.09
C SER A 28 65.31 4.41 7.15
N PHE A 29 64.92 4.89 5.95
CA PHE A 29 65.84 5.51 4.99
C PHE A 29 65.95 7.03 5.16
N CYS A 30 64.82 7.73 5.30
CA CYS A 30 64.82 9.20 5.39
C CYS A 30 64.43 9.75 6.78
N GLY A 31 64.09 8.88 7.73
CA GLY A 31 63.75 9.24 9.11
C GLY A 31 62.37 9.88 9.30
N ARG A 32 61.59 10.09 8.23
CA ARG A 32 60.23 10.65 8.34
C ARG A 32 59.27 9.64 8.95
N THR A 33 58.32 10.14 9.73
CA THR A 33 57.20 9.38 10.31
C THR A 33 55.90 9.81 9.67
N PHE A 34 54.99 8.86 9.49
CA PHE A 34 53.66 9.05 8.93
C PHE A 34 52.66 8.40 9.87
N ASP A 35 51.48 9.00 10.00
CA ASP A 35 50.42 8.40 10.80
C ASP A 35 49.86 7.15 10.12
N TYR A 36 49.30 6.22 10.90
CA TYR A 36 48.60 5.08 10.33
C TYR A 36 47.44 5.52 9.41
N GLU A 37 46.79 6.63 9.78
CA GLU A 37 45.75 7.26 8.98
C GLU A 37 46.26 7.65 7.57
N TYR A 38 47.51 8.11 7.47
CA TYR A 38 48.11 8.59 6.21
C TYR A 38 48.20 7.49 5.13
N PHE A 39 48.39 6.23 5.51
CA PHE A 39 48.39 5.10 4.56
C PHE A 39 47.03 4.42 4.40
N ARG A 40 46.05 4.77 5.24
CA ARG A 40 44.63 4.53 4.93
C ARG A 40 44.12 5.50 3.85
N GLU A 41 44.64 6.72 3.82
CA GLU A 41 44.18 7.81 2.94
C GLU A 41 44.18 7.47 1.44
N ASP A 42 45.26 6.86 0.92
CA ASP A 42 45.41 6.60 -0.52
C ASP A 42 44.35 5.61 -1.07
N ASN A 43 43.70 4.84 -0.20
CA ASN A 43 42.65 3.88 -0.57
C ASN A 43 41.28 4.24 0.02
N MET A 44 41.06 5.46 0.50
CA MET A 44 39.79 5.83 1.13
C MET A 44 38.60 5.72 0.17
N HIS A 45 38.79 5.98 -1.13
CA HIS A 45 37.74 5.75 -2.13
C HIS A 45 37.37 4.27 -2.24
N GLU A 46 38.37 3.39 -2.39
CA GLU A 46 38.15 1.94 -2.50
C GLU A 46 37.50 1.38 -1.23
N LEU A 47 37.94 1.84 -0.06
CA LEU A 47 37.35 1.46 1.22
C LEU A 47 35.88 1.93 1.33
N SER A 48 35.59 3.17 0.92
CA SER A 48 34.24 3.73 0.98
C SER A 48 33.28 3.00 0.02
N GLU A 49 33.75 2.65 -1.17
CA GLU A 49 32.98 1.84 -2.14
C GLU A 49 32.78 0.40 -1.67
N LYS A 50 33.77 -0.16 -0.97
CA LYS A 50 33.60 -1.45 -0.29
C LYS A 50 32.50 -1.39 0.76
N TYR A 51 32.41 -0.30 1.54
CA TYR A 51 31.30 -0.12 2.47
C TYR A 51 29.95 0.06 1.77
N LEU A 52 29.89 0.76 0.64
CA LEU A 52 28.64 0.85 -0.15
C LEU A 52 28.20 -0.53 -0.66
N SER A 53 29.12 -1.28 -1.27
CA SER A 53 28.83 -2.61 -1.83
C SER A 53 28.49 -3.66 -0.77
N SER A 54 28.99 -3.51 0.47
CA SER A 54 28.58 -4.35 1.61
C SER A 54 27.26 -3.93 2.26
N GLY A 55 26.66 -2.81 1.84
CA GLY A 55 25.44 -2.26 2.43
C GLY A 55 25.66 -1.51 3.76
N GLU A 56 26.92 -1.25 4.13
CA GLU A 56 27.31 -0.46 5.31
C GLU A 56 27.24 1.04 5.01
N PHE A 57 26.06 1.53 4.62
CA PHE A 57 25.88 2.89 4.11
C PHE A 57 26.32 4.00 5.07
N SER A 58 26.15 3.81 6.39
CA SER A 58 26.63 4.79 7.38
C SER A 58 28.15 4.91 7.38
N SER A 59 28.86 3.78 7.43
CA SER A 59 30.33 3.73 7.36
C SER A 59 30.84 4.32 6.04
N ALA A 60 30.16 4.02 4.93
CA ALA A 60 30.49 4.60 3.63
C ALA A 60 30.36 6.13 3.64
N ILE A 61 29.24 6.67 4.15
CA ILE A 61 29.03 8.13 4.24
C ILE A 61 30.11 8.79 5.10
N GLU A 62 30.47 8.21 6.24
CA GLU A 62 31.51 8.74 7.12
C GLU A 62 32.88 8.76 6.43
N ALA A 63 33.22 7.69 5.72
CA ALA A 63 34.47 7.59 4.98
C ALA A 63 34.53 8.58 3.80
N PHE A 64 33.43 8.77 3.05
CA PHE A 64 33.36 9.81 2.03
C PHE A 64 33.41 11.22 2.62
N GLN A 65 32.75 11.48 3.75
CA GLN A 65 32.85 12.77 4.43
C GLN A 65 34.28 13.07 4.91
N PHE A 66 35.06 12.04 5.27
CA PHE A 66 36.47 12.20 5.60
C PHE A 66 37.28 12.67 4.38
N ILE A 67 37.04 12.09 3.19
CA ILE A 67 37.66 12.53 1.93
C ILE A 67 37.32 14.02 1.67
N LEU A 68 36.06 14.40 1.86
CA LEU A 68 35.60 15.78 1.66
C LEU A 68 36.20 16.80 2.65
N LYS A 69 36.82 16.38 3.75
CA LYS A 69 37.58 17.31 4.62
C LYS A 69 38.85 17.82 3.96
N LYS A 70 39.42 17.03 3.05
CA LYS A 70 40.67 17.35 2.32
C LYS A 70 40.37 17.99 0.98
N ASP A 71 39.44 17.40 0.24
CA ASP A 71 38.92 17.94 -1.01
C ASP A 71 37.40 18.05 -0.95
N PRO A 72 36.86 19.22 -0.54
CA PRO A 72 35.41 19.44 -0.42
C PRO A 72 34.62 19.23 -1.72
N HIS A 73 35.30 19.24 -2.86
CA HIS A 73 34.72 19.16 -4.18
C HIS A 73 35.00 17.82 -4.87
N ASP A 74 35.52 16.83 -4.14
CA ASP A 74 35.77 15.50 -4.70
C ASP A 74 34.46 14.87 -5.22
N PHE A 75 34.37 14.78 -6.55
CA PHE A 75 33.19 14.28 -7.25
C PHE A 75 32.80 12.86 -6.81
N ARG A 76 33.79 11.96 -6.66
CA ARG A 76 33.56 10.55 -6.35
C ARG A 76 33.03 10.39 -4.92
N ALA A 77 33.52 11.19 -3.98
CA ALA A 77 33.05 11.21 -2.61
C ALA A 77 31.63 11.82 -2.50
N LEU A 78 31.36 12.93 -3.19
CA LEU A 78 30.01 13.51 -3.26
C LEU A 78 29.00 12.54 -3.86
N ARG A 79 29.34 11.86 -4.97
CA ARG A 79 28.55 10.76 -5.56
C ARG A 79 28.33 9.62 -4.58
N GLY A 80 29.38 9.19 -3.88
CA GLY A 80 29.30 8.16 -2.86
C GLY A 80 28.34 8.49 -1.72
N ILE A 81 28.34 9.74 -1.24
CA ILE A 81 27.37 10.23 -0.25
C ILE A 81 25.94 10.19 -0.79
N MET A 82 25.71 10.58 -2.04
CA MET A 82 24.39 10.50 -2.66
C MET A 82 23.87 9.06 -2.69
N LEU A 83 24.70 8.10 -3.10
CA LEU A 83 24.32 6.68 -3.12
C LEU A 83 24.06 6.15 -1.71
N GLY A 84 24.94 6.45 -0.75
CA GLY A 84 24.75 6.09 0.65
C GLY A 84 23.49 6.71 1.27
N ALA A 85 23.16 7.95 0.91
CA ALA A 85 21.98 8.65 1.41
C ALA A 85 20.68 7.97 0.98
N ALA A 86 20.66 7.35 -0.19
CA ALA A 86 19.54 6.59 -0.76
C ALA A 86 19.66 5.07 -0.58
N ARG A 87 20.71 4.61 0.12
CA ARG A 87 20.98 3.18 0.41
C ARG A 87 21.18 2.33 -0.87
N PHE A 88 21.85 2.90 -1.86
CA PHE A 88 22.28 2.20 -3.07
C PHE A 88 23.74 1.75 -2.94
N SER A 89 24.03 0.50 -3.32
CA SER A 89 25.40 -0.03 -3.35
C SER A 89 26.22 0.55 -4.50
N ASP A 90 25.53 0.86 -5.59
CA ASP A 90 26.06 1.35 -6.86
C ASP A 90 24.90 1.94 -7.68
N THR A 91 25.19 2.60 -8.81
CA THR A 91 24.15 3.18 -9.68
C THR A 91 23.29 2.12 -10.38
N GLN A 92 23.81 0.92 -10.63
CA GLN A 92 23.03 -0.18 -11.23
C GLN A 92 21.94 -0.69 -10.28
N SER A 93 22.19 -0.63 -8.97
CA SER A 93 21.23 -1.04 -7.94
C SER A 93 19.93 -0.22 -7.97
N MET A 94 19.96 0.97 -8.56
CA MET A 94 18.78 1.81 -8.82
C MET A 94 17.77 1.15 -9.77
N LEU A 95 18.19 0.21 -10.62
CA LEU A 95 17.31 -0.47 -11.58
C LEU A 95 16.52 -1.63 -10.97
N ARG A 96 16.85 -2.05 -9.74
CA ARG A 96 16.22 -3.21 -9.11
C ARG A 96 14.78 -2.88 -8.70
N SER A 97 13.82 -3.63 -9.21
CA SER A 97 12.38 -3.37 -9.05
C SER A 97 11.88 -3.51 -7.60
N ASP A 98 12.56 -4.32 -6.80
CA ASP A 98 12.28 -4.52 -5.36
C ASP A 98 12.70 -3.31 -4.51
N GLY A 99 13.57 -2.44 -5.02
CA GLY A 99 14.08 -1.27 -4.29
C GLY A 99 13.07 -0.14 -4.09
N TYR A 100 11.98 -0.09 -4.86
CA TYR A 100 11.07 1.06 -4.87
C TYR A 100 10.06 1.06 -3.73
N GLU A 101 9.59 -0.10 -3.26
CA GLU A 101 8.45 -0.17 -2.32
C GLU A 101 8.71 0.60 -1.01
N ASN A 102 9.96 0.57 -0.53
CA ASN A 102 10.37 1.22 0.72
C ASN A 102 11.46 2.26 0.49
N PHE A 103 11.50 2.86 -0.71
CA PHE A 103 12.53 3.82 -1.05
C PHE A 103 12.42 5.08 -0.16
N ASN A 104 13.54 5.45 0.44
CA ASN A 104 13.69 6.67 1.19
C ASN A 104 15.14 7.12 1.12
N TYR A 105 15.38 8.42 1.24
CA TYR A 105 16.72 8.99 1.25
C TYR A 105 16.86 10.10 2.28
N LYS A 106 18.09 10.35 2.72
CA LYS A 106 18.40 11.41 3.68
C LYS A 106 18.52 12.76 2.97
N THR A 107 17.44 13.54 2.93
CA THR A 107 17.38 14.86 2.27
C THR A 107 18.49 15.82 2.71
N GLU A 108 18.86 15.79 4.00
CA GLU A 108 19.96 16.63 4.54
C GLU A 108 21.30 16.35 3.85
N LEU A 109 21.60 15.09 3.57
CA LEU A 109 22.84 14.72 2.88
C LEU A 109 22.81 15.11 1.41
N VAL A 110 21.66 14.94 0.76
CA VAL A 110 21.47 15.34 -0.65
C VAL A 110 21.63 16.85 -0.82
N ASN A 111 21.00 17.64 0.05
CA ASN A 111 21.15 19.10 0.04
C ASN A 111 22.61 19.51 0.28
N LYS A 112 23.28 18.88 1.27
CA LYS A 112 24.70 19.13 1.53
C LYS A 112 25.58 18.84 0.31
N VAL A 113 25.29 17.78 -0.45
CA VAL A 113 26.03 17.50 -1.70
C VAL A 113 25.78 18.58 -2.75
N ASN A 114 24.52 18.96 -2.98
CA ASN A 114 24.16 20.00 -3.94
C ASN A 114 24.80 21.36 -3.60
N ASP A 115 24.91 21.70 -2.31
CA ASP A 115 25.50 22.96 -1.85
C ASP A 115 27.03 22.99 -2.00
N ASN A 116 27.70 21.84 -1.93
CA ASN A 116 29.16 21.74 -1.96
C ASN A 116 29.72 21.31 -3.33
N CYS A 117 28.89 20.90 -4.28
CA CYS A 117 29.36 20.51 -5.61
C CYS A 117 29.79 21.72 -6.46
N LEU A 118 30.77 21.50 -7.34
CA LEU A 118 31.20 22.51 -8.30
C LEU A 118 30.11 22.79 -9.33
N ASP A 119 30.10 23.98 -9.91
CA ASP A 119 29.10 24.38 -10.93
C ASP A 119 29.05 23.40 -12.11
N GLN A 120 30.20 22.85 -12.52
CA GLN A 120 30.30 21.85 -13.60
C GLN A 120 29.66 20.49 -13.28
N ASP A 121 29.42 20.20 -11.99
CA ASP A 121 28.85 18.93 -11.52
C ASP A 121 27.41 19.08 -10.99
N LYS A 122 26.90 20.33 -10.88
CA LYS A 122 25.54 20.62 -10.42
C LYS A 122 24.48 19.89 -11.23
N ASP A 123 24.62 19.85 -12.56
CA ASP A 123 23.65 19.18 -13.43
C ASP A 123 23.54 17.69 -13.12
N TYR A 124 24.65 17.02 -12.83
CA TYR A 124 24.68 15.61 -12.44
C TYR A 124 23.95 15.37 -11.12
N PHE A 125 24.25 16.15 -10.07
CA PHE A 125 23.65 15.97 -8.75
C PHE A 125 22.18 16.41 -8.69
N ASN A 126 21.81 17.45 -9.44
CA ASN A 126 20.42 17.87 -9.61
C ASN A 126 19.59 16.77 -10.27
N GLU A 127 20.14 16.10 -11.28
CA GLU A 127 19.45 14.99 -11.92
C GLU A 127 19.29 13.80 -10.99
N LEU A 128 20.35 13.41 -10.26
CA LEU A 128 20.25 12.32 -9.28
C LEU A 128 19.25 12.66 -8.17
N THR A 129 19.19 13.92 -7.72
CA THR A 129 18.17 14.42 -6.78
C THR A 129 16.77 14.30 -7.36
N ARG A 130 16.58 14.66 -8.64
CA ARG A 130 15.32 14.49 -9.35
C ARG A 130 14.92 13.01 -9.39
N LEU A 131 15.81 12.10 -9.72
CA LEU A 131 15.55 10.66 -9.71
C LEU A 131 15.08 10.17 -8.34
N TYR A 132 15.75 10.57 -7.27
CA TYR A 132 15.34 10.23 -5.90
C TYR A 132 13.94 10.74 -5.57
N SER A 133 13.59 11.97 -5.99
CA SER A 133 12.24 12.50 -5.78
C SER A 133 11.17 11.68 -6.50
N VAL A 134 11.44 11.20 -7.72
CA VAL A 134 10.51 10.38 -8.50
C VAL A 134 10.39 8.97 -7.91
N MET A 135 11.51 8.36 -7.50
CA MET A 135 11.52 7.07 -6.79
C MET A 135 10.77 7.15 -5.45
N LYS A 136 10.91 8.26 -4.72
CA LYS A 136 10.17 8.49 -3.47
C LYS A 136 8.66 8.58 -3.73
N LYS A 137 8.26 9.32 -4.75
CA LYS A 137 6.86 9.37 -5.19
C LYS A 137 6.32 7.98 -5.54
N LEU A 138 7.13 7.15 -6.22
CA LEU A 138 6.76 5.77 -6.54
C LEU A 138 6.57 4.91 -5.29
N SER A 139 7.47 5.02 -4.29
CA SER A 139 7.31 4.36 -2.99
C SER A 139 6.02 4.77 -2.28
N ASP A 140 5.72 6.07 -2.25
CA ASP A 140 4.52 6.60 -1.60
C ASP A 140 3.25 6.11 -2.31
N MET A 141 3.28 6.01 -3.64
CA MET A 141 2.17 5.42 -4.42
C MET A 141 1.98 3.92 -4.11
N HIS A 142 3.05 3.14 -4.00
CA HIS A 142 2.96 1.74 -3.57
C HIS A 142 2.36 1.61 -2.17
N HIS A 143 2.72 2.50 -1.24
CA HIS A 143 2.14 2.52 0.10
C HIS A 143 0.62 2.79 0.04
N SER A 144 0.21 3.84 -0.68
CA SER A 144 -1.21 4.17 -0.85
C SER A 144 -1.98 3.04 -1.56
N HIS A 145 -1.39 2.39 -2.56
CA HIS A 145 -1.98 1.23 -3.21
C HIS A 145 -2.19 0.07 -2.23
N LYS A 146 -1.22 -0.20 -1.34
CA LYS A 146 -1.34 -1.22 -0.30
C LYS A 146 -2.45 -0.87 0.71
N GLU A 147 -2.64 0.40 1.04
CA GLU A 147 -3.76 0.86 1.88
C GLU A 147 -5.10 0.58 1.21
N LEU A 148 -5.25 0.89 -0.09
CA LEU A 148 -6.46 0.57 -0.87
C LEU A 148 -6.77 -0.93 -0.90
N LEU A 149 -5.75 -1.78 -1.08
CA LEU A 149 -5.92 -3.23 -1.02
C LEU A 149 -6.39 -3.72 0.37
N ASN A 150 -5.90 -3.10 1.44
CA ASN A 150 -6.34 -3.42 2.79
C ASN A 150 -7.78 -2.94 3.05
N GLU A 151 -8.16 -1.78 2.51
CA GLU A 151 -9.53 -1.28 2.56
C GLU A 151 -10.49 -2.20 1.80
N LYS A 152 -10.11 -2.64 0.60
CA LYS A 152 -10.86 -3.64 -0.17
C LYS A 152 -11.14 -4.90 0.66
N LYS A 153 -10.12 -5.47 1.31
CA LYS A 153 -10.29 -6.65 2.19
C LYS A 153 -11.27 -6.39 3.33
N ARG A 154 -11.30 -5.18 3.89
CA ARG A 154 -12.26 -4.80 4.95
C ARG A 154 -13.69 -4.73 4.39
N ILE A 155 -13.86 -4.16 3.20
CA ILE A 155 -15.16 -4.11 2.50
C ILE A 155 -15.66 -5.51 2.18
N GLU A 156 -14.81 -6.39 1.64
CA GLU A 156 -15.16 -7.79 1.35
C GLU A 156 -15.57 -8.54 2.62
N SER A 157 -14.85 -8.35 3.73
CA SER A 157 -15.21 -8.94 5.02
C SER A 157 -16.57 -8.44 5.53
N LYS A 158 -16.82 -7.14 5.42
CA LYS A 158 -18.11 -6.53 5.79
C LYS A 158 -19.25 -7.07 4.92
N LEU A 159 -19.04 -7.16 3.61
CA LEU A 159 -20.01 -7.70 2.66
C LEU A 159 -20.37 -9.15 3.00
N ASN A 160 -19.37 -9.99 3.28
CA ASN A 160 -19.59 -11.38 3.69
C ASN A 160 -20.38 -11.49 4.99
N ALA A 161 -20.11 -10.62 5.97
CA ALA A 161 -20.88 -10.57 7.21
C ALA A 161 -22.33 -10.13 6.98
N GLU A 162 -22.56 -9.11 6.15
CA GLU A 162 -23.90 -8.64 5.77
C GLU A 162 -24.69 -9.71 5.02
N LEU A 163 -24.05 -10.43 4.09
CA LEU A 163 -24.64 -11.57 3.39
C LEU A 163 -25.02 -12.71 4.35
N GLY A 164 -24.16 -13.05 5.31
CA GLY A 164 -24.48 -14.04 6.34
C GLY A 164 -25.68 -13.63 7.20
N GLN A 165 -25.78 -12.36 7.59
CA GLN A 165 -26.95 -11.84 8.31
C GLN A 165 -28.21 -11.85 7.43
N ARG A 166 -28.07 -11.61 6.13
CA ARG A 166 -29.16 -11.65 5.16
C ARG A 166 -29.70 -13.06 4.98
N GLU A 167 -28.82 -14.05 4.95
CA GLU A 167 -29.19 -15.47 4.93
C GLU A 167 -29.90 -15.88 6.22
N ALA A 168 -29.48 -15.37 7.38
CA ALA A 168 -30.14 -15.63 8.66
C ALA A 168 -31.57 -15.07 8.74
N CYS A 169 -31.94 -14.11 7.88
CA CYS A 169 -33.31 -13.62 7.78
C CYS A 169 -34.24 -14.61 7.06
N ASN A 170 -33.70 -15.58 6.32
CA ASN A 170 -34.49 -16.56 5.58
C ASN A 170 -35.21 -17.55 6.51
N PHE A 171 -36.32 -18.08 6.02
CA PHE A 171 -37.03 -19.16 6.69
C PHE A 171 -36.45 -20.50 6.26
N ILE A 172 -35.98 -21.30 7.21
CA ILE A 172 -35.47 -22.65 6.94
C ILE A 172 -36.66 -23.62 7.00
N GLY A 173 -37.02 -24.21 5.86
CA GLY A 173 -38.04 -25.24 5.80
C GLY A 173 -37.58 -26.56 6.43
N LYS A 174 -38.51 -27.50 6.66
CA LYS A 174 -38.18 -28.85 7.17
C LYS A 174 -37.20 -29.63 6.30
N ASN A 175 -37.13 -29.29 5.02
CA ASN A 175 -36.20 -29.85 4.04
C ASN A 175 -34.84 -29.14 4.01
N GLY A 176 -34.58 -28.19 4.91
CA GLY A 176 -33.35 -27.39 4.94
C GLY A 176 -33.30 -26.28 3.89
N VAL A 177 -34.33 -26.13 3.04
CA VAL A 177 -34.33 -25.10 2.00
C VAL A 177 -34.66 -23.75 2.63
N ALA A 178 -33.74 -22.80 2.48
CA ALA A 178 -33.94 -21.41 2.86
C ALA A 178 -34.92 -20.74 1.89
N ARG A 179 -35.94 -20.06 2.43
CA ARG A 179 -36.91 -19.27 1.67
C ARG A 179 -36.83 -17.81 2.08
N ASP A 180 -36.77 -16.94 1.08
CA ASP A 180 -36.76 -15.50 1.28
C ASP A 180 -38.05 -15.03 2.00
N PRO A 181 -37.97 -14.16 3.03
CA PRO A 181 -39.13 -13.69 3.78
C PRO A 181 -40.09 -12.79 2.97
N VAL A 182 -39.67 -12.24 1.83
CA VAL A 182 -40.48 -11.36 0.98
C VAL A 182 -41.69 -12.11 0.42
N TYR A 183 -41.49 -13.30 -0.12
CA TYR A 183 -42.57 -14.08 -0.74
C TYR A 183 -43.70 -14.44 0.25
N PRO A 184 -43.45 -15.09 1.41
CA PRO A 184 -44.51 -15.43 2.34
C PRO A 184 -45.19 -14.20 2.93
N PHE A 185 -44.46 -13.10 3.16
CA PHE A 185 -45.06 -11.85 3.61
C PHE A 185 -46.05 -11.29 2.57
N ILE A 186 -45.65 -11.21 1.30
CA ILE A 186 -46.52 -10.73 0.22
C ILE A 186 -47.74 -11.64 0.07
N LEU A 187 -47.52 -12.96 0.03
CA LEU A 187 -48.59 -13.94 -0.11
C LEU A 187 -49.61 -13.83 1.03
N MET A 188 -49.15 -13.73 2.28
CA MET A 188 -50.03 -13.57 3.44
C MET A 188 -50.83 -12.27 3.37
N ASN A 189 -50.23 -11.16 2.95
CA ASN A 189 -50.97 -9.91 2.75
C ASN A 189 -52.05 -10.04 1.67
N PHE A 190 -51.77 -10.73 0.55
CA PHE A 190 -52.79 -11.00 -0.48
C PHE A 190 -53.94 -11.85 0.05
N VAL A 191 -53.64 -12.91 0.80
CA VAL A 191 -54.66 -13.79 1.39
C VAL A 191 -55.52 -13.02 2.41
N THR A 192 -54.90 -12.30 3.34
CA THR A 192 -55.63 -11.46 4.32
C THR A 192 -56.47 -10.39 3.62
N GLY A 193 -55.92 -9.73 2.58
CA GLY A 193 -56.64 -8.74 1.78
C GLY A 193 -57.87 -9.30 1.07
N PHE A 194 -57.76 -10.51 0.50
CA PHE A 194 -58.87 -11.21 -0.14
C PHE A 194 -60.01 -11.51 0.86
N PHE A 195 -59.69 -12.01 2.05
CA PHE A 195 -60.71 -12.28 3.07
C PHE A 195 -61.35 -11.00 3.62
N LEU A 196 -60.58 -9.92 3.79
CA LEU A 196 -61.13 -8.61 4.15
C LEU A 196 -62.11 -8.11 3.09
N PHE A 197 -61.76 -8.25 1.81
CA PHE A 197 -62.67 -7.92 0.71
C PHE A 197 -63.95 -8.75 0.76
N LEU A 198 -63.86 -10.05 1.02
CA LEU A 198 -65.02 -10.94 1.13
C LEU A 198 -65.93 -10.57 2.31
N ILE A 199 -65.35 -10.21 3.46
CA ILE A 199 -66.10 -9.70 4.63
C ILE A 199 -66.87 -8.43 4.27
N ILE A 200 -66.20 -7.46 3.63
CA ILE A 200 -66.83 -6.20 3.20
C ILE A 200 -67.95 -6.49 2.20
N PHE A 201 -67.72 -7.39 1.25
CA PHE A 201 -68.72 -7.79 0.27
C PHE A 201 -69.96 -8.41 0.92
N LEU A 202 -69.80 -9.33 1.87
CA LEU A 202 -70.93 -9.94 2.60
C LEU A 202 -71.71 -8.91 3.42
N ILE A 203 -71.03 -7.96 4.04
CA ILE A 203 -71.68 -6.86 4.79
C ILE A 203 -72.49 -5.99 3.83
N LEU A 204 -71.89 -5.55 2.71
CA LEU A 204 -72.59 -4.75 1.71
C LEU A 204 -73.77 -5.49 1.10
N TRP A 205 -73.63 -6.77 0.77
CA TRP A 205 -74.72 -7.60 0.27
C TRP A 205 -75.88 -7.68 1.27
N SER A 206 -75.56 -7.79 2.56
CA SER A 206 -76.56 -7.81 3.64
C SER A 206 -77.37 -6.51 3.70
N VAL A 207 -76.77 -5.36 3.40
CA VAL A 207 -77.47 -4.07 3.37
C VAL A 207 -78.53 -4.00 2.27
N PHE A 208 -78.31 -4.72 1.16
CA PHE A 208 -79.24 -4.72 0.02
C PHE A 208 -80.21 -5.91 0.01
N ALA A 209 -80.07 -6.86 0.93
CA ALA A 209 -80.95 -8.02 1.00
C ALA A 209 -82.31 -7.63 1.62
N ALA A 210 -83.41 -8.07 1.01
CA ALA A 210 -84.76 -7.83 1.51
C ALA A 210 -85.21 -8.87 2.56
N ASP A 211 -84.55 -10.02 2.60
CA ASP A 211 -84.90 -11.16 3.46
C ASP A 211 -84.05 -11.16 4.73
N SER A 212 -84.71 -11.14 5.90
CA SER A 212 -84.05 -11.14 7.21
C SER A 212 -83.19 -12.37 7.47
N ASP A 213 -83.52 -13.52 6.89
CA ASP A 213 -82.75 -14.75 7.06
C ASP A 213 -81.44 -14.70 6.27
N VAL A 214 -81.47 -14.07 5.08
CA VAL A 214 -80.28 -13.80 4.27
C VAL A 214 -79.36 -12.79 4.96
N ILE A 215 -79.93 -11.78 5.63
CA ILE A 215 -79.14 -10.80 6.40
C ILE A 215 -78.43 -11.49 7.56
N SER A 216 -79.14 -12.25 8.39
CA SER A 216 -78.57 -12.87 9.59
C SER A 216 -77.49 -13.90 9.25
N SER A 217 -77.69 -14.71 8.21
CA SER A 217 -76.71 -15.71 7.75
C SER A 217 -75.43 -15.07 7.20
N ASN A 218 -75.54 -14.01 6.39
CA ASN A 218 -74.38 -13.30 5.86
C ASN A 218 -73.57 -12.59 6.95
N ILE A 219 -74.24 -12.01 7.95
CA ILE A 219 -73.56 -11.39 9.11
C ILE A 219 -72.81 -12.47 9.91
N LEU A 220 -73.44 -13.61 10.20
CA LEU A 220 -72.78 -14.70 10.91
C LEU A 220 -71.56 -15.20 10.15
N LEU A 221 -71.67 -15.38 8.83
CA LEU A 221 -70.55 -15.80 7.98
C LEU A 221 -69.42 -14.77 7.98
N ALA A 222 -69.74 -13.48 7.88
CA ALA A 222 -68.76 -12.40 7.96
C ALA A 222 -68.00 -12.41 9.30
N VAL A 223 -68.70 -12.63 10.42
CA VAL A 223 -68.08 -12.75 11.75
C VAL A 223 -67.16 -13.98 11.81
N LEU A 224 -67.59 -15.13 11.31
CA LEU A 224 -66.78 -16.35 11.33
C LEU A 224 -65.49 -16.22 10.49
N ILE A 225 -65.53 -15.47 9.38
CA ILE A 225 -64.34 -15.23 8.53
C ILE A 225 -63.45 -14.13 9.13
N SER A 226 -64.00 -13.19 9.89
CA SER A 226 -63.23 -12.09 10.49
C SER A 226 -62.19 -12.56 11.50
N ILE A 227 -62.53 -13.54 12.36
CA ILE A 227 -61.63 -14.06 13.39
C ILE A 227 -60.32 -14.63 12.80
N PRO A 228 -60.34 -15.62 11.88
CA PRO A 228 -59.11 -16.15 11.29
C PRO A 228 -58.37 -15.09 10.48
N THR A 229 -59.08 -14.16 9.83
CA THR A 229 -58.44 -13.05 9.07
C THR A 229 -57.61 -12.16 9.99
N ILE A 230 -58.14 -11.80 11.17
CA ILE A 230 -57.41 -11.03 12.19
C ILE A 230 -56.22 -11.83 12.71
N ILE A 231 -56.40 -13.12 13.00
CA ILE A 231 -55.31 -13.99 13.49
C ILE A 231 -54.19 -14.11 12.44
N PHE A 232 -54.52 -14.37 11.17
CA PHE A 232 -53.53 -14.45 10.09
C PHE A 232 -52.83 -13.11 9.86
N GLY A 233 -53.57 -12.00 9.90
CA GLY A 233 -52.99 -10.66 9.82
C GLY A 233 -52.00 -10.40 10.96
N ALA A 234 -52.40 -10.68 12.20
CA ALA A 234 -51.54 -10.54 13.37
C ALA A 234 -50.30 -11.45 13.28
N PHE A 235 -50.47 -12.71 12.90
CA PHE A 235 -49.36 -13.64 12.67
C PHE A 235 -48.39 -13.12 11.61
N ASN A 236 -48.90 -12.57 10.50
CA ASN A 236 -48.09 -11.99 9.45
C ASN A 236 -47.25 -10.80 9.95
N PHE A 237 -47.86 -9.91 10.72
CA PHE A 237 -47.17 -8.75 11.31
C PHE A 237 -46.19 -9.11 12.42
N ILE A 238 -46.43 -10.17 13.18
CA ILE A 238 -45.54 -10.58 14.27
C ILE A 238 -44.37 -11.42 13.75
N VAL A 239 -44.59 -12.31 12.79
CA VAL A 239 -43.60 -13.30 12.36
C VAL A 239 -42.89 -12.90 11.07
N PHE A 240 -43.64 -12.56 10.02
CA PHE A 240 -43.07 -12.31 8.69
C PHE A 240 -42.56 -10.88 8.53
N TYR A 241 -43.32 -9.89 9.00
CA TYR A 241 -43.00 -8.48 8.81
C TYR A 241 -41.63 -8.06 9.39
N PRO A 242 -41.22 -8.44 10.62
CA PRO A 242 -39.92 -8.04 11.15
C PRO A 242 -38.76 -8.56 10.30
N ARG A 243 -38.84 -9.81 9.83
CA ARG A 243 -37.82 -10.42 8.96
C ARG A 243 -37.81 -9.79 7.58
N TYR A 244 -38.98 -9.52 6.99
CA TYR A 244 -39.09 -8.77 5.74
C TYR A 244 -38.42 -7.40 5.84
N LYS A 245 -38.71 -6.65 6.92
CA LYS A 245 -38.13 -5.33 7.17
C LYS A 245 -36.62 -5.41 7.32
N SER A 246 -36.11 -6.35 8.13
CA SER A 246 -34.67 -6.56 8.29
C SER A 246 -34.00 -6.93 6.97
N ALA A 247 -34.55 -7.89 6.22
CA ALA A 247 -34.03 -8.29 4.91
C ALA A 247 -33.93 -7.10 3.95
N LYS A 248 -34.98 -6.28 3.86
CA LYS A 248 -35.00 -5.08 2.99
C LYS A 248 -33.97 -4.03 3.40
N LEU A 249 -33.74 -3.85 4.71
CA LEU A 249 -32.70 -2.96 5.22
C LEU A 249 -31.30 -3.48 4.88
N LEU A 250 -31.06 -4.78 5.07
CA LEU A 250 -29.80 -5.42 4.70
C LEU A 250 -29.55 -5.35 3.18
N ASP A 251 -30.57 -5.56 2.36
CA ASP A 251 -30.46 -5.44 0.90
C ASP A 251 -30.09 -3.99 0.46
N ALA A 252 -30.46 -2.98 1.24
CA ALA A 252 -30.00 -1.61 1.01
C ALA A 252 -28.53 -1.43 1.43
N CYS A 253 -28.13 -1.94 2.60
CA CYS A 253 -26.75 -1.91 3.07
C CYS A 253 -25.80 -2.64 2.11
N ILE A 254 -26.14 -3.86 1.68
CA ILE A 254 -25.36 -4.67 0.75
C ILE A 254 -25.15 -3.93 -0.57
N ARG A 255 -26.19 -3.28 -1.11
CA ARG A 255 -26.07 -2.47 -2.33
C ARG A 255 -25.11 -1.29 -2.15
N GLN A 256 -25.16 -0.62 -1.00
CA GLN A 256 -24.21 0.45 -0.68
C GLN A 256 -22.78 -0.09 -0.55
N THR A 257 -22.58 -1.22 0.13
CA THR A 257 -21.28 -1.87 0.29
C THR A 257 -20.69 -2.28 -1.08
N HIS A 258 -21.50 -2.82 -1.99
CA HIS A 258 -21.07 -3.11 -3.37
C HIS A 258 -20.70 -1.85 -4.17
N GLN A 259 -21.40 -0.73 -3.97
CA GLN A 259 -21.02 0.53 -4.60
C GLN A 259 -19.65 1.02 -4.09
N GLN A 260 -19.39 0.90 -2.79
CA GLN A 260 -18.08 1.20 -2.19
C GLN A 260 -16.98 0.27 -2.72
N GLU A 261 -17.29 -1.02 -2.85
CA GLU A 261 -16.37 -2.00 -3.44
C GLU A 261 -16.00 -1.63 -4.89
N ALA A 262 -16.98 -1.24 -5.71
CA ALA A 262 -16.75 -0.81 -7.08
C ALA A 262 -15.89 0.47 -7.17
N GLU A 263 -16.13 1.44 -6.29
CA GLU A 263 -15.33 2.66 -6.21
C GLU A 263 -13.87 2.37 -5.82
N ILE A 264 -13.65 1.50 -4.84
CA ILE A 264 -12.29 1.10 -4.42
C ILE A 264 -11.59 0.30 -5.52
N ASN A 265 -12.27 -0.62 -6.20
CA ASN A 265 -11.68 -1.35 -7.33
C ASN A 265 -11.26 -0.40 -8.47
N HIS A 266 -12.06 0.63 -8.75
CA HIS A 266 -11.68 1.66 -9.71
C HIS A 266 -10.41 2.42 -9.30
N LYS A 267 -10.33 2.85 -8.03
CA LYS A 267 -9.12 3.53 -7.49
C LYS A 267 -7.88 2.64 -7.54
N ILE A 268 -8.03 1.34 -7.28
CA ILE A 268 -6.95 0.35 -7.39
C ILE A 268 -6.45 0.29 -8.84
N ASP A 269 -7.34 0.15 -9.82
CA ASP A 269 -6.98 0.09 -11.25
C ASP A 269 -6.32 1.39 -11.75
N GLU A 270 -6.82 2.56 -11.33
CA GLU A 270 -6.18 3.84 -11.63
C GLU A 270 -4.78 3.94 -11.01
N SER A 271 -4.63 3.50 -9.76
CA SER A 271 -3.35 3.48 -9.04
C SER A 271 -2.36 2.54 -9.71
N ASP A 272 -2.78 1.33 -10.11
CA ASP A 272 -1.95 0.37 -10.84
C ASP A 272 -1.43 0.97 -12.14
N LYS A 273 -2.31 1.54 -12.96
CA LYS A 273 -1.93 2.21 -14.22
C LYS A 273 -0.92 3.33 -13.98
N ALA A 274 -1.11 4.12 -12.93
CA ALA A 274 -0.20 5.21 -12.58
C ALA A 274 1.17 4.68 -12.11
N ILE A 275 1.20 3.64 -11.27
CA ILE A 275 2.41 2.97 -10.82
C ILE A 275 3.18 2.38 -12.00
N TYR A 276 2.53 1.64 -12.89
CA TYR A 276 3.18 1.02 -14.06
C TYR A 276 3.82 2.06 -14.99
N ARG A 277 3.13 3.18 -15.25
CA ARG A 277 3.69 4.29 -16.03
C ARG A 277 4.92 4.87 -15.35
N LEU A 278 4.83 5.15 -14.05
CA LEU A 278 5.92 5.73 -13.29
C LEU A 278 7.14 4.80 -13.19
N ILE A 279 6.94 3.49 -13.04
CA ILE A 279 8.02 2.49 -13.07
C ILE A 279 8.75 2.52 -14.42
N ALA A 280 8.01 2.57 -15.53
CA ALA A 280 8.61 2.63 -16.87
C ALA A 280 9.43 3.91 -17.06
N ASP A 281 8.92 5.04 -16.58
CA ASP A 281 9.61 6.34 -16.62
C ASP A 281 10.87 6.33 -15.75
N VAL A 282 10.78 5.89 -14.49
CA VAL A 282 11.93 5.77 -13.58
C VAL A 282 13.00 4.87 -14.16
N ARG A 283 12.64 3.70 -14.69
CA ARG A 283 13.61 2.76 -15.27
C ARG A 283 14.34 3.36 -16.46
N ARG A 284 13.61 4.05 -17.34
CA ARG A 284 14.18 4.74 -18.51
C ARG A 284 15.15 5.84 -18.08
N ASP A 285 14.75 6.67 -17.12
CA ASP A 285 15.57 7.78 -16.63
C ASP A 285 16.81 7.25 -15.87
N CYS A 286 16.68 6.16 -15.10
CA CYS A 286 17.81 5.52 -14.44
C CYS A 286 18.80 4.95 -15.44
N LEU A 287 18.35 4.28 -16.51
CA LEU A 287 19.24 3.78 -17.56
C LEU A 287 20.00 4.92 -18.26
N ALA A 288 19.31 6.01 -18.58
CA ALA A 288 19.94 7.20 -19.17
C ALA A 288 20.95 7.87 -18.23
N PHE A 289 20.65 7.88 -16.92
CA PHE A 289 21.55 8.39 -15.89
C PHE A 289 22.79 7.51 -15.73
N ILE A 290 22.62 6.20 -15.62
CA ILE A 290 23.71 5.22 -15.50
C ILE A 290 24.70 5.35 -16.66
N SER A 291 24.21 5.47 -17.89
CA SER A 291 25.09 5.67 -19.04
C SER A 291 25.95 6.93 -18.95
N ARG A 292 25.42 8.01 -18.34
CA ARG A 292 26.17 9.27 -18.13
C ARG A 292 27.11 9.18 -16.94
N ASP A 293 26.71 8.46 -15.90
CA ASP A 293 27.54 8.17 -14.74
C ASP A 293 28.81 7.40 -15.15
N ASP A 294 28.66 6.35 -15.98
CA ASP A 294 29.78 5.57 -16.52
C ASP A 294 30.75 6.45 -17.34
N GLN A 295 30.21 7.32 -18.21
CA GLN A 295 31.00 8.31 -18.96
C GLN A 295 31.76 9.27 -18.04
N LYS A 296 31.10 9.78 -17.00
CA LYS A 296 31.68 10.75 -16.06
C LYS A 296 32.80 10.14 -15.21
N LEU A 297 32.73 8.84 -14.91
CA LEU A 297 33.76 8.10 -14.18
C LEU A 297 34.92 7.62 -15.08
N GLY A 298 34.86 7.86 -16.39
CA GLY A 298 35.85 7.34 -17.34
C GLY A 298 35.84 5.82 -17.43
N LEU A 299 34.72 5.18 -17.05
CA LEU A 299 34.49 3.74 -17.18
C LEU A 299 33.91 3.44 -18.56
N GLU A 300 34.53 3.94 -19.63
CA GLU A 300 34.24 3.44 -20.97
C GLU A 300 34.95 2.09 -21.14
N THR A 301 34.18 1.07 -21.53
CA THR A 301 34.67 -0.26 -21.93
C THR A 301 34.93 -0.30 -23.43
#